data_AF-A0A095XNG3-F1
#
_entry.id   AF-A0A095XNG3-F1
#
_cell.length_a   1.000
_cell.length_b   1.000
_cell.length_c   1.000
_cell.angle_alpha   90.00
_cell.angle_beta   90.00
_cell.angle_gamma   90.00
#
_symmetry.space_group_name_H-M   'P 1'
#
loop_
_entity.id
_entity.type
_entity.pdbx_description
1 polymer ?
#
loop_
_entity_poly.entity_id
_entity_poly.type
_entity_poly.pdbx_seq_one_letter_code
_entity_poly.pdbx_strand_id
1 'polypeptide(L)'
;MKFEKFVKRVGVHGKIVSNGDEAWLICNGVGMLVPEGVKPFGDVKEPNDLIKAILKADIEDDELSLFRASLPYADSKPAEIVRVFKTDLEDEIGIRNENFGLIEKDDRLVYLEIETSEDNVEKFILVTDRVGNKIIGFISETLLKY
;
A
#
# COMPACT_ATOMS: atom_id res chain seq x y z
N MET A 1 -14.09 -7.93 5.69
CA MET A 1 -13.31 -7.86 4.43
C MET A 1 -12.22 -6.78 4.56
N LYS A 2 -11.08 -6.88 3.85
CA LYS A 2 -9.95 -5.90 3.93
C LYS A 2 -10.40 -4.45 3.86
N PHE A 3 -11.29 -4.14 2.92
CA PHE A 3 -11.81 -2.79 2.72
C PHE A 3 -12.56 -2.26 3.94
N GLU A 4 -13.45 -3.05 4.56
CA GLU A 4 -14.18 -2.64 5.77
C GLU A 4 -13.23 -2.40 6.95
N LYS A 5 -12.18 -3.22 7.08
CA LYS A 5 -11.15 -3.03 8.11
C LYS A 5 -10.41 -1.72 7.87
N PHE A 6 -10.09 -1.42 6.62
CA PHE A 6 -9.44 -0.17 6.25
C PHE A 6 -10.36 1.04 6.50
N VAL A 7 -11.62 1.01 6.06
CA VAL A 7 -12.61 2.09 6.33
C VAL A 7 -12.73 2.38 7.82
N LYS A 8 -12.85 1.35 8.67
CA LYS A 8 -12.93 1.51 10.14
C LYS A 8 -11.68 2.17 10.73
N ARG A 9 -10.50 1.85 10.19
CA ARG A 9 -9.23 2.44 10.61
C ARG A 9 -9.08 3.89 10.16
N VAL A 10 -9.51 4.17 8.93
CA VAL A 10 -9.39 5.50 8.31
C VAL A 10 -10.33 6.52 8.97
N GLY A 11 -11.56 6.10 9.30
CA GLY A 11 -12.56 6.99 9.88
C GLY A 11 -12.81 8.22 9.00
N VAL A 12 -12.77 9.40 9.60
CA VAL A 12 -13.02 10.68 8.90
C VAL A 12 -11.80 11.26 8.19
N HIS A 13 -10.63 10.61 8.28
CA HIS A 13 -9.36 11.12 7.74
C HIS A 13 -9.08 10.62 6.31
N GLY A 14 -10.00 9.82 5.75
CA GLY A 14 -9.88 9.29 4.40
C GLY A 14 -10.15 10.31 3.33
N LYS A 15 -9.53 10.10 2.17
CA LYS A 15 -9.83 10.83 0.95
C LYS A 15 -10.30 9.85 -0.10
N ILE A 16 -11.36 10.20 -0.83
CA ILE A 16 -11.77 9.46 -2.01
C ILE A 16 -11.13 10.11 -3.23
N VAL A 17 -10.48 9.29 -4.05
CA VAL A 17 -9.86 9.69 -5.30
C VAL A 17 -10.49 8.92 -6.45
N SER A 18 -10.89 9.60 -7.52
CA SER A 18 -11.39 8.96 -8.74
C SER A 18 -10.23 8.72 -9.70
N ASN A 19 -10.23 7.60 -10.41
CA ASN A 19 -9.34 7.33 -11.54
C ASN A 19 -10.17 6.67 -12.64
N GLY A 20 -10.70 7.47 -13.57
CA GLY A 20 -11.74 7.01 -14.49
C GLY A 20 -13.00 6.61 -13.71
N ASP A 21 -13.50 5.40 -13.97
CA ASP A 21 -14.70 4.84 -13.32
C ASP A 21 -14.41 4.23 -11.93
N GLU A 22 -13.14 4.23 -11.50
CA GLU A 22 -12.72 3.60 -10.25
C GLU A 22 -12.57 4.63 -9.13
N ALA A 23 -13.08 4.29 -7.95
CA ALA A 23 -12.88 5.08 -6.74
C ALA A 23 -11.87 4.40 -5.82
N TRP A 24 -11.03 5.20 -5.18
CA TRP A 24 -9.96 4.76 -4.28
C TRP A 24 -10.09 5.47 -2.94
N LEU A 25 -10.07 4.71 -1.84
CA LEU A 25 -9.92 5.26 -0.50
C LEU A 25 -8.44 5.35 -0.17
N ILE A 26 -7.96 6.53 0.20
CA ILE A 26 -6.55 6.78 0.52
C ILE A 26 -6.43 7.45 1.88
N CYS A 27 -5.51 6.94 2.71
CA CYS A 27 -5.17 7.53 4.00
C CYS A 27 -3.78 7.07 4.46
N ASN A 28 -2.94 8.00 4.93
CA ASN A 28 -1.64 7.73 5.55
C ASN A 28 -0.76 6.74 4.77
N GLY A 29 -0.57 7.00 3.47
CA GLY A 29 0.29 6.17 2.62
C GLY A 29 -0.32 4.82 2.21
N VAL A 30 -1.56 4.52 2.61
CA VAL A 30 -2.28 3.33 2.16
C VAL A 30 -3.43 3.74 1.25
N GLY A 31 -3.57 3.05 0.13
CA GLY A 31 -4.70 3.16 -0.77
C GLY A 31 -5.35 1.81 -1.02
N MET A 32 -6.66 1.82 -1.22
CA MET A 32 -7.42 0.61 -1.56
C MET A 32 -8.53 0.96 -2.53
N LEU A 33 -8.65 0.14 -3.57
CA LEU A 33 -9.75 0.23 -4.53
C LEU A 33 -11.08 0.00 -3.79
N VAL A 34 -12.04 0.89 -4.03
CA VAL A 34 -13.40 0.76 -3.50
C VAL A 34 -14.08 -0.41 -4.22
N PRO A 35 -14.57 -1.43 -3.50
CA PRO A 35 -15.24 -2.57 -4.11
C PRO A 35 -16.49 -2.16 -4.91
N GLU A 36 -16.79 -2.92 -5.95
CA GLU A 36 -18.02 -2.71 -6.73
C GLU A 36 -19.27 -2.76 -5.84
N GLY A 37 -20.24 -1.89 -6.14
CA GLY A 37 -21.47 -1.76 -5.35
C GLY A 37 -21.33 -0.94 -4.07
N VAL A 38 -20.11 -0.61 -3.64
CA VAL A 38 -19.87 0.34 -2.54
C VAL A 38 -19.87 1.76 -3.11
N LYS A 39 -20.83 2.58 -2.66
CA LYS A 39 -20.84 4.01 -3.01
C LYS A 39 -19.88 4.76 -2.07
N PRO A 40 -18.84 5.43 -2.59
CA PRO A 40 -18.03 6.31 -1.78
C PRO A 40 -18.89 7.48 -1.27
N PHE A 41 -18.63 7.92 -0.04
CA PHE A 41 -19.27 9.08 0.55
C PHE A 41 -18.22 10.18 0.77
N GLY A 42 -18.60 11.43 0.52
CA GLY A 42 -17.73 12.60 0.68
C GLY A 42 -17.23 13.19 -0.64
N ASP A 43 -16.33 14.16 -0.53
CA ASP A 43 -15.75 14.85 -1.69
C ASP A 43 -14.80 13.93 -2.45
N VAL A 44 -15.13 13.68 -3.71
CA VAL A 44 -14.28 12.93 -4.65
C VAL A 44 -13.27 13.90 -5.27
N LYS A 45 -11.99 13.51 -5.25
CA LYS A 45 -10.89 14.30 -5.80
C LYS A 45 -10.22 13.60 -6.97
N GLU A 46 -9.57 14.38 -7.82
CA GLU A 46 -8.66 13.85 -8.83
C GLU A 46 -7.36 13.35 -8.17
N PRO A 47 -6.68 12.34 -8.77
CA PRO A 47 -5.42 11.85 -8.26
C PRO A 47 -4.33 12.88 -8.54
N ASN A 48 -3.43 13.07 -7.58
CA ASN A 48 -2.19 13.80 -7.84
C ASN A 48 -1.22 12.92 -8.67
N ASP A 49 -0.09 13.49 -9.07
CA ASP A 49 0.83 12.80 -9.99
C ASP A 49 1.46 11.55 -9.37
N LEU A 50 1.75 11.56 -8.06
CA LEU A 50 2.23 10.39 -7.35
C LEU A 50 1.20 9.24 -7.38
N ILE A 51 -0.07 9.52 -7.06
CA ILE A 51 -1.13 8.50 -7.11
C ILE A 51 -1.33 8.03 -8.55
N LYS A 52 -1.29 8.92 -9.55
CA LYS A 52 -1.38 8.51 -10.96
C LYS A 52 -0.24 7.57 -11.36
N ALA A 53 0.98 7.84 -10.90
CA ALA A 53 2.13 7.00 -11.17
C ALA A 53 1.97 5.61 -10.52
N ILE A 54 1.56 5.55 -9.25
CA ILE A 54 1.25 4.29 -8.55
C ILE A 54 0.20 3.49 -9.31
N LEU A 55 -0.92 4.10 -9.68
CA LEU A 55 -2.05 3.41 -10.30
C LEU A 55 -1.78 2.97 -11.77
N LYS A 56 -0.69 3.43 -12.36
CA LYS A 56 -0.26 3.06 -13.73
C LYS A 56 1.05 2.28 -13.73
N ALA A 57 1.57 1.93 -12.56
CA ALA A 57 2.81 1.18 -12.44
C ALA A 57 2.70 -0.16 -13.15
N ASP A 58 3.83 -0.59 -13.71
CA ASP A 58 3.98 -1.97 -14.17
C ASP A 58 3.89 -2.90 -12.95
N ILE A 59 3.27 -4.05 -13.16
CA ILE A 59 3.08 -5.08 -12.14
C ILE A 59 3.51 -6.46 -12.63
N GLU A 60 4.17 -6.56 -13.79
CA GLU A 60 4.60 -7.84 -14.35
C GLU A 60 5.79 -8.45 -13.61
N ASP A 61 6.65 -7.64 -13.03
CA ASP A 61 7.88 -8.03 -12.32
C ASP A 61 7.91 -7.60 -10.83
N ASP A 62 9.08 -7.73 -10.21
CA ASP A 62 9.39 -7.31 -8.84
C ASP A 62 8.43 -7.81 -7.75
N GLU A 63 8.10 -9.11 -7.81
CA GLU A 63 7.26 -9.74 -6.79
C GLU A 63 7.89 -9.71 -5.40
N LEU A 64 7.06 -9.39 -4.41
CA LEU A 64 7.46 -9.28 -3.02
C LEU A 64 7.02 -10.52 -2.22
N SER A 65 7.98 -11.08 -1.49
CA SER A 65 7.71 -12.10 -0.47
C SER A 65 8.02 -11.58 0.93
N LEU A 66 7.24 -12.00 1.92
CA LEU A 66 7.52 -11.66 3.33
C LEU A 66 8.84 -12.32 3.74
N PHE A 67 9.86 -11.50 4.01
CA PHE A 67 11.20 -11.96 4.35
C PHE A 67 11.39 -12.10 5.86
N ARG A 68 11.03 -11.07 6.63
CA ARG A 68 11.20 -11.06 8.09
C ARG A 68 10.22 -10.13 8.80
N ALA A 69 10.19 -10.25 10.12
CA ALA A 69 9.55 -9.30 11.01
C ALA A 69 10.57 -8.82 12.05
N SER A 70 10.68 -7.50 12.23
CA SER A 70 11.63 -6.89 13.17
C SER A 70 10.92 -5.98 14.15
N LEU A 71 11.44 -5.93 15.37
CA LEU A 71 11.18 -4.85 16.31
C LEU A 71 12.31 -3.83 16.16
N PRO A 72 12.02 -2.54 15.93
CA PRO A 72 13.06 -1.56 15.67
C PRO A 72 13.91 -1.28 16.91
N TYR A 73 13.34 -1.38 18.10
CA TYR A 73 14.02 -1.15 19.37
C TYR A 73 13.72 -2.28 20.37
N ALA A 74 14.59 -2.44 21.38
CA ALA A 74 14.48 -3.52 22.36
C ALA A 74 13.21 -3.44 23.22
N ASP A 75 12.68 -2.24 23.43
CA ASP A 75 11.47 -1.95 24.20
C ASP A 75 10.22 -1.77 23.31
N SER A 76 10.35 -1.96 21.99
CA SER A 76 9.23 -1.87 21.06
C SER A 76 8.15 -2.89 21.38
N LYS A 77 6.90 -2.45 21.25
CA LYS A 77 5.71 -3.27 21.48
C LYS A 77 5.40 -4.11 20.24
N PRO A 78 4.62 -5.21 20.38
CA PRO A 78 4.17 -5.99 19.23
C PRO A 78 3.43 -5.17 18.15
N ALA A 79 2.77 -4.07 18.52
CA ALA A 79 2.12 -3.16 17.56
C ALA A 79 3.12 -2.42 16.66
N GLU A 80 4.37 -2.30 17.08
CA GLU A 80 5.47 -1.60 16.41
C GLU A 80 6.34 -2.53 15.57
N ILE A 81 5.95 -3.80 15.43
CA ILE A 81 6.61 -4.71 14.49
C ILE A 81 6.60 -4.09 13.09
N VAL A 82 7.75 -4.16 12.41
CA VAL A 82 7.86 -3.91 10.98
C VAL A 82 7.94 -5.24 10.24
N ARG A 83 7.09 -5.39 9.23
CA ARG A 83 7.10 -6.52 8.30
C ARG A 83 7.94 -6.10 7.10
N VAL A 84 9.01 -6.84 6.86
CA VAL A 84 9.94 -6.56 5.76
C VAL A 84 9.67 -7.56 4.66
N PHE A 85 9.36 -7.03 3.48
CA PHE A 85 9.21 -7.77 2.25
C PHE A 85 10.44 -7.59 1.39
N LYS A 86 10.66 -8.53 0.47
CA LYS A 86 11.84 -8.57 -0.36
C LYS A 86 11.56 -9.11 -1.75
N THR A 87 12.22 -8.54 -2.76
CA THR A 87 12.23 -9.05 -4.14
C THR A 87 13.31 -10.11 -4.34
N ASP A 88 13.28 -10.83 -5.46
CA ASP A 88 14.35 -11.77 -5.83
C ASP A 88 15.70 -11.07 -6.12
N LEU A 89 15.67 -9.75 -6.41
CA LEU A 89 16.86 -8.89 -6.60
C LEU A 89 17.36 -8.26 -5.30
N GLU A 90 16.77 -8.66 -4.18
CA GLU A 90 17.15 -8.28 -2.82
C GLU A 90 16.73 -6.86 -2.37
N ASP A 91 15.86 -6.19 -3.11
CA ASP A 91 15.25 -4.94 -2.68
C ASP A 91 14.32 -5.18 -1.49
N GLU A 92 14.47 -4.40 -0.43
CA GLU A 92 13.68 -4.53 0.80
C GLU A 92 12.73 -3.35 0.99
N ILE A 93 11.52 -3.66 1.49
CA ILE A 93 10.55 -2.66 1.93
C ILE A 93 9.92 -3.06 3.27
N GLY A 94 9.95 -2.14 4.22
CA GLY A 94 9.32 -2.30 5.54
C GLY A 94 7.94 -1.66 5.59
N ILE A 95 6.95 -2.37 6.14
CA ILE A 95 5.63 -1.80 6.47
C ILE A 95 5.28 -2.02 7.94
N ARG A 96 4.53 -1.08 8.54
CA ARG A 96 3.97 -1.25 9.89
C ARG A 96 3.09 -2.50 9.97
N ASN A 97 3.14 -3.19 11.10
CA ASN A 97 2.31 -4.38 11.35
C ASN A 97 0.80 -4.09 11.26
N GLU A 98 0.35 -2.86 11.50
CA GLU A 98 -1.06 -2.48 11.29
C GLU A 98 -1.48 -2.54 9.81
N ASN A 99 -0.58 -2.21 8.88
CA ASN A 99 -0.80 -2.25 7.43
C ASN A 99 -0.70 -3.68 6.91
N PHE A 100 0.16 -4.51 7.49
CA PHE A 100 0.24 -5.94 7.17
C PHE A 100 -1.11 -6.65 7.32
N GLY A 101 -1.92 -6.23 8.29
CA GLY A 101 -3.26 -6.77 8.46
C GLY A 101 -4.27 -6.43 7.34
N LEU A 102 -3.87 -5.68 6.31
CA LEU A 102 -4.64 -5.40 5.10
C LEU A 102 -4.25 -6.30 3.92
N ILE A 103 -3.21 -7.12 4.09
CA ILE A 103 -2.75 -8.12 3.12
C ILE A 103 -3.33 -9.49 3.51
N GLU A 104 -3.85 -10.24 2.55
CA GLU A 104 -4.22 -11.65 2.72
C GLU A 104 -3.17 -12.57 2.11
N LYS A 105 -3.21 -13.83 2.51
CA LYS A 105 -2.24 -14.86 2.11
C LYS A 105 -2.13 -15.05 0.58
N ASP A 106 -3.24 -14.88 -0.13
CA ASP A 106 -3.32 -15.14 -1.57
C ASP A 106 -3.18 -13.86 -2.41
N ASP A 107 -2.81 -12.73 -1.79
CA ASP A 107 -2.49 -11.51 -2.54
C ASP A 107 -1.12 -11.66 -3.19
N ARG A 108 -1.04 -11.28 -4.47
CA ARG A 108 0.22 -11.05 -5.15
C ARG A 108 0.67 -9.62 -4.87
N LEU A 109 1.91 -9.49 -4.40
CA LEU A 109 2.52 -8.23 -3.98
C LEU A 109 3.64 -7.87 -4.95
N VAL A 110 3.72 -6.60 -5.34
CA VAL A 110 4.73 -6.08 -6.26
C VAL A 110 5.42 -4.87 -5.64
N TYR A 111 6.73 -4.77 -5.81
CA TYR A 111 7.52 -3.64 -5.37
C TYR A 111 7.41 -2.47 -6.33
N LEU A 112 7.41 -1.25 -5.81
CA LEU A 112 7.43 -0.05 -6.64
C LEU A 112 8.30 1.02 -5.98
N GLU A 113 9.22 1.58 -6.75
CA GLU A 113 9.94 2.81 -6.41
C GLU A 113 9.51 3.95 -7.34
N ILE A 114 9.28 5.13 -6.77
CA ILE A 114 8.98 6.35 -7.52
C ILE A 114 9.94 7.45 -7.09
N GLU A 115 10.74 7.93 -8.03
CA GLU A 115 11.51 9.17 -7.87
C GLU A 115 10.57 10.38 -7.87
N THR A 116 10.51 11.09 -6.74
CA THR A 116 9.68 12.30 -6.58
C THR A 116 10.49 13.59 -6.68
N SER A 117 11.81 13.51 -6.48
CA SER A 117 12.81 14.56 -6.70
C SER A 117 14.20 13.93 -6.78
N GLU A 118 15.23 14.71 -7.14
CA GLU A 118 16.64 14.24 -7.26
C GLU A 118 17.13 13.43 -6.06
N ASP A 119 16.72 13.79 -4.83
CA ASP A 119 17.16 13.11 -3.60
C ASP A 119 16.04 12.34 -2.87
N ASN A 120 14.88 12.13 -3.51
CA ASN A 120 13.73 11.52 -2.82
C ASN A 120 13.06 10.42 -3.64
N VAL A 121 13.19 9.19 -3.15
CA VAL A 121 12.53 8.00 -3.68
C VAL A 121 11.47 7.55 -2.69
N GLU A 122 10.23 7.43 -3.15
CA GLU A 122 9.14 6.83 -2.38
C GLU A 122 8.94 5.37 -2.80
N LYS A 123 8.85 4.48 -1.81
CA LYS A 123 8.70 3.04 -2.03
C LYS A 123 7.32 2.56 -1.61
N PHE A 124 6.76 1.63 -2.37
CA PHE A 124 5.43 1.09 -2.15
C PHE A 124 5.40 -0.43 -2.33
N ILE A 125 4.50 -1.07 -1.59
CA ILE A 125 3.98 -2.39 -1.92
C ILE A 125 2.68 -2.17 -2.69
N LEU A 126 2.60 -2.66 -3.92
CA LEU A 126 1.38 -2.79 -4.68
C LEU A 126 0.71 -4.11 -4.35
N VAL A 127 -0.59 -4.08 -4.09
CA VAL A 127 -1.43 -5.26 -3.90
C VAL A 127 -2.22 -5.43 -5.18
N THR A 128 -2.09 -6.58 -5.83
CA THR A 128 -2.80 -6.90 -7.07
C THR A 128 -3.97 -7.83 -6.82
N ASP A 129 -4.89 -7.91 -7.77
CA ASP A 129 -5.88 -8.97 -7.78
C ASP A 129 -5.23 -10.35 -7.93
N ARG A 130 -5.99 -11.43 -7.70
CA ARG A 130 -5.44 -12.80 -7.71
C ARG A 130 -4.85 -13.23 -9.05
N VAL A 131 -5.23 -12.55 -10.13
CA VAL A 131 -4.76 -12.86 -11.49
C VAL A 131 -3.52 -12.02 -11.83
N GLY A 132 -3.19 -11.01 -11.03
CA GLY A 132 -2.06 -10.11 -11.26
C GLY A 132 -2.30 -9.10 -12.37
N ASN A 133 -3.56 -8.85 -12.75
CA ASN A 133 -3.89 -7.97 -13.88
C ASN A 133 -4.14 -6.52 -13.45
N LYS A 134 -4.41 -6.30 -12.16
CA LYS A 134 -4.86 -5.00 -11.68
C LYS A 134 -4.41 -4.73 -10.25
N ILE A 135 -3.97 -3.49 -10.03
CA ILE A 135 -3.70 -2.96 -8.69
C ILE A 135 -5.04 -2.74 -7.97
N ILE A 136 -5.16 -3.31 -6.78
CA ILE A 136 -6.33 -3.17 -5.89
C ILE A 136 -5.99 -2.49 -4.56
N GLY A 137 -4.71 -2.28 -4.29
CA GLY A 137 -4.24 -1.56 -3.12
C GLY A 137 -2.77 -1.16 -3.24
N PHE A 138 -2.35 -0.24 -2.40
CA PHE A 138 -0.94 0.09 -2.22
C PHE A 138 -0.66 0.46 -0.76
N ILE A 139 0.58 0.24 -0.32
CA ILE A 139 1.05 0.55 1.04
C ILE A 139 2.43 1.18 0.91
N SER A 140 2.57 2.43 1.37
CA SER A 140 3.86 3.12 1.41
C SER A 140 4.80 2.48 2.43
N GLU A 141 6.09 2.60 2.16
CA GLU A 141 7.14 2.24 3.10
C GLU A 141 6.95 2.94 4.45
N THR A 142 7.37 2.24 5.49
CA THR A 142 7.60 2.82 6.81
C THR A 142 9.08 3.14 6.94
N LEU A 143 9.42 4.43 6.92
CA LEU A 143 10.78 4.89 7.18
C LEU A 143 11.22 4.43 8.58
N LEU A 144 12.07 3.42 8.61
CA LEU A 144 12.81 3.04 9.81
C LEU A 144 14.04 3.93 9.88
N LYS A 145 14.01 4.92 10.77
CA LYS A 145 15.22 5.64 11.17
C LYS A 145 16.02 4.71 12.08
N TYR A 146 16.93 3.94 11.49
CA TYR A 146 17.96 3.20 12.23
C TYR A 146 19.00 4.18 12.80
#